data_AF-A0A2M8FTZ4-F1
#
_entry.id   AF-A0A2M8FTZ4-F1
#
_cell.length_a   1.000
_cell.length_b   1.000
_cell.length_c   1.000
_cell.angle_alpha   90.00
_cell.angle_beta   90.00
_cell.angle_gamma   90.00
#
_symmetry.space_group_name_H-M   'P 1'
#
loop_
_entity.id
_entity.type
_entity.pdbx_description
1 polymer ?
#
loop_
_entity_poly.entity_id
_entity_poly.type
_entity_poly.pdbx_seq_one_letter_code
_entity_poly.pdbx_strand_id
1 'polypeptide(L)'
;MYPPELVAPMKKELTDVGFEELTTPDAVDKAITAEGTTLVIINSVCGCAAANARPAARIAITNDKRPNRITTVFAGVDPEAVAQARKYMLPYPPSSPSMALFQNGKLVHFIERHHIEGRPAEMIAENLAAAFNEFC
;
A
#
# COMPACT_ATOMS: atom_id res chain seq x y z
N MET A 1 8.10 19.16 -2.66
CA MET A 1 6.83 18.63 -2.11
C MET A 1 5.73 19.01 -3.08
N TYR A 2 4.84 18.07 -3.45
CA TYR A 2 3.77 18.34 -4.42
C TYR A 2 2.69 19.26 -3.83
N PRO A 3 2.00 20.08 -4.65
CA PRO A 3 0.90 20.91 -4.17
C PRO A 3 -0.26 20.05 -3.61
N PRO A 4 -0.87 20.41 -2.46
CA PRO A 4 -1.95 19.64 -1.84
C PRO A 4 -3.13 19.34 -2.77
N GLU A 5 -3.53 20.32 -3.58
CA GLU A 5 -4.63 20.23 -4.54
C GLU A 5 -4.36 19.22 -5.66
N LEU A 6 -3.09 19.03 -6.03
CA LEU A 6 -2.69 18.07 -7.06
C LEU A 6 -2.79 16.64 -6.56
N VAL A 7 -2.50 16.42 -5.28
CA VAL A 7 -2.40 15.08 -4.69
C VAL A 7 -3.68 14.64 -3.98
N ALA A 8 -4.53 15.57 -3.59
CA ALA A 8 -5.84 15.30 -3.00
C ALA A 8 -6.67 14.25 -3.77
N PRO A 9 -6.84 14.32 -5.11
CA PRO A 9 -7.60 13.29 -5.83
C PRO A 9 -6.92 11.91 -5.77
N MET A 10 -5.58 11.86 -5.81
CA MET A 10 -4.82 10.60 -5.76
C MET A 10 -4.88 9.93 -4.39
N LYS A 11 -4.99 10.73 -3.32
CA LYS A 11 -5.27 10.25 -1.95
C LYS A 11 -6.70 9.71 -1.86
N LYS A 12 -7.67 10.46 -2.39
CA LYS A 12 -9.10 10.10 -2.39
C LYS A 12 -9.40 8.76 -3.06
N GLU A 13 -8.68 8.41 -4.13
CA GLU A 13 -8.82 7.09 -4.77
C GLU A 13 -8.65 5.90 -3.79
N LEU A 14 -7.88 6.06 -2.72
CA LEU A 14 -7.72 5.05 -1.67
C LEU A 14 -8.56 5.37 -0.43
N THR A 15 -8.57 6.62 0.05
CA THR A 15 -9.30 6.96 1.30
C THR A 15 -10.81 6.81 1.15
N ASP A 16 -11.37 7.07 -0.03
CA ASP A 16 -12.82 6.93 -0.28
C ASP A 16 -13.29 5.47 -0.20
N VAL A 17 -12.37 4.50 -0.31
CA VAL A 17 -12.65 3.07 -0.12
C VAL A 17 -12.14 2.53 1.23
N GLY A 18 -11.77 3.41 2.15
CA GLY A 18 -11.47 3.06 3.54
C GLY A 18 -9.99 2.89 3.90
N PHE A 19 -9.04 3.17 2.99
CA PHE A 19 -7.62 3.19 3.37
C PHE A 19 -7.33 4.34 4.35
N GLU A 20 -6.69 4.02 5.46
CA GLU A 20 -6.17 5.01 6.40
C GLU A 20 -4.86 5.62 5.85
N GLU A 21 -4.80 6.94 5.77
CA GLU A 21 -3.58 7.64 5.37
C GLU A 21 -2.65 7.83 6.58
N LEU A 22 -1.42 7.31 6.45
CA LEU A 22 -0.39 7.40 7.48
C LEU A 22 0.62 8.47 7.07
N THR A 23 0.58 9.63 7.73
CA THR A 23 1.44 10.79 7.37
C THR A 23 2.64 10.97 8.29
N THR A 24 2.74 10.19 9.38
CA THR A 24 3.86 10.26 10.34
C THR A 24 4.51 8.90 10.56
N PRO A 25 5.80 8.85 10.96
CA PRO A 25 6.48 7.61 11.34
C PRO A 25 5.75 6.84 12.45
N ASP A 26 5.26 7.52 13.48
CA ASP A 26 4.56 6.88 14.59
C ASP A 26 3.26 6.20 14.16
N ALA A 27 2.52 6.81 13.21
CA ALA A 27 1.32 6.21 12.65
C ALA A 27 1.65 4.94 11.85
N VAL A 28 2.77 4.94 11.12
CA VAL A 28 3.29 3.77 10.41
C VAL A 28 3.65 2.65 11.38
N ASP A 29 4.43 2.96 12.41
CA ASP A 29 4.88 1.97 13.40
C ASP A 29 3.68 1.33 14.09
N LYS A 30 2.74 2.17 14.54
CA LYS A 30 1.51 1.70 15.18
C LYS A 30 0.68 0.81 14.27
N ALA A 31 0.52 1.16 12.99
CA ALA A 31 -0.30 0.38 12.05
C ALA A 31 0.36 -0.96 11.68
N ILE A 32 1.67 -0.97 11.41
CA ILE A 32 2.39 -2.17 10.98
C ILE A 32 2.56 -3.16 12.13
N THR A 33 2.87 -2.68 13.34
CA THR A 33 3.14 -3.54 14.51
C THR A 33 1.89 -4.03 15.23
N ALA A 34 0.72 -3.52 14.87
CA ALA A 34 -0.53 -3.95 15.47
C ALA A 34 -0.83 -5.44 15.21
N GLU A 35 -1.52 -6.08 16.14
CA GLU A 35 -1.98 -7.47 15.99
C GLU A 35 -2.93 -7.62 14.80
N GLY A 36 -2.85 -8.78 14.15
CA GLY A 36 -3.58 -9.10 12.93
C GLY A 36 -2.80 -8.76 11.67
N THR A 37 -3.52 -8.46 10.59
CA THR A 37 -2.95 -8.18 9.27
C THR A 37 -3.13 -6.73 8.84
N THR A 38 -2.07 -6.16 8.26
CA THR A 38 -2.04 -4.77 7.78
C THR A 38 -1.54 -4.74 6.35
N LEU A 39 -2.37 -4.27 5.42
CA LEU A 39 -1.96 -3.94 4.06
C LEU A 39 -1.49 -2.49 4.00
N VAL A 40 -0.27 -2.27 3.52
CA VAL A 40 0.32 -0.95 3.30
C VAL A 40 0.56 -0.73 1.82
N ILE A 41 -0.04 0.32 1.26
CA ILE A 41 0.22 0.77 -0.12
C ILE A 41 1.19 1.95 -0.07
N ILE A 42 2.39 1.79 -0.62
CA ILE A 42 3.29 2.91 -0.94
C ILE A 42 2.73 3.57 -2.21
N ASN A 43 1.81 4.52 -2.05
CA ASN A 43 1.18 5.21 -3.15
C ASN A 43 2.15 6.27 -3.75
N SER A 44 1.87 6.74 -4.97
CA SER A 44 2.74 7.65 -5.72
C SER A 44 1.96 8.46 -6.75
N VAL A 45 2.55 9.55 -7.23
CA VAL A 45 1.99 10.38 -8.31
C VAL A 45 2.22 9.80 -9.72
N CYS A 46 3.02 8.74 -9.85
CA CYS A 46 3.38 8.18 -11.15
C CYS A 46 2.19 7.48 -11.84
N GLY A 47 2.25 7.38 -13.18
CA GLY A 47 1.16 6.82 -13.99
C GLY A 47 0.81 5.37 -13.64
N CYS A 48 1.79 4.53 -13.29
CA CYS A 48 1.52 3.15 -12.88
C CYS A 48 0.83 3.04 -11.51
N ALA A 49 0.94 4.06 -10.65
CA ALA A 49 0.13 4.11 -9.44
C ALA A 49 -1.35 4.34 -9.77
N ALA A 50 -1.63 5.25 -10.71
CA ALA A 50 -2.98 5.57 -11.16
C ALA A 50 -3.63 4.44 -11.98
N ALA A 51 -2.88 3.85 -12.91
CA ALA A 51 -3.41 2.85 -13.82
C ALA A 51 -3.46 1.44 -13.23
N ASN A 52 -2.56 1.11 -12.30
CA ASN A 52 -2.35 -0.27 -11.86
C ASN A 52 -2.50 -0.40 -10.34
N ALA A 53 -1.71 0.34 -9.55
CA ALA A 53 -1.62 0.10 -8.11
C ALA A 53 -2.90 0.44 -7.34
N ARG A 54 -3.43 1.67 -7.49
CA ARG A 54 -4.64 2.08 -6.76
C ARG A 54 -5.88 1.30 -7.22
N PRO A 55 -6.11 1.06 -8.53
CA PRO A 55 -7.17 0.17 -8.97
C PRO A 55 -7.04 -1.25 -8.41
N ALA A 56 -5.83 -1.83 -8.42
CA ALA A 56 -5.61 -3.17 -7.88
C ALA A 56 -5.89 -3.26 -6.38
N ALA A 57 -5.45 -2.26 -5.60
CA ALA A 57 -5.74 -2.18 -4.17
C ALA A 57 -7.26 -2.11 -3.90
N ARG A 58 -7.99 -1.29 -4.67
CA ARG A 58 -9.45 -1.17 -4.58
C ARG A 58 -10.18 -2.48 -4.90
N ILE A 59 -9.71 -3.23 -5.90
CA ILE A 59 -10.29 -4.54 -6.25
C ILE A 59 -9.95 -5.57 -5.17
N ALA A 60 -8.69 -5.62 -4.71
CA ALA A 60 -8.25 -6.63 -3.76
C ALA A 60 -9.00 -6.55 -2.42
N ILE A 61 -9.31 -5.34 -1.94
CA ILE A 61 -10.06 -5.17 -0.69
C ILE A 61 -11.52 -5.59 -0.78
N THR A 62 -12.01 -6.02 -1.94
CA THR A 62 -13.34 -6.64 -2.06
C THR A 62 -13.32 -8.16 -1.90
N ASN A 63 -12.15 -8.79 -1.78
CA ASN A 63 -11.98 -10.24 -1.55
C ASN A 63 -12.70 -10.72 -0.27
N ASP A 64 -13.08 -12.00 -0.16
CA ASP A 64 -13.80 -12.49 1.04
C ASP A 64 -12.93 -12.42 2.31
N LYS A 65 -11.67 -12.86 2.21
CA LYS A 65 -10.66 -12.66 3.25
C LYS A 65 -9.94 -11.34 3.04
N ARG A 66 -9.82 -10.55 4.10
CA ARG A 66 -9.25 -9.19 4.03
C ARG A 66 -8.32 -8.92 5.20
N PRO A 67 -7.33 -8.05 5.01
CA PRO A 67 -6.51 -7.59 6.11
C PRO A 67 -7.35 -6.84 7.15
N ASN A 68 -6.97 -6.93 8.43
CA ASN A 68 -7.64 -6.18 9.49
C ASN A 68 -7.51 -4.66 9.32
N ARG A 69 -6.41 -4.21 8.68
CA ARG A 69 -6.14 -2.80 8.41
C ARG A 69 -5.71 -2.62 6.96
N ILE A 70 -6.25 -1.58 6.33
CA ILE A 70 -5.86 -1.12 5.00
C ILE A 70 -5.32 0.30 5.14
N THR A 71 -4.06 0.51 4.77
CA THR A 71 -3.37 1.78 5.00
C THR A 71 -2.54 2.20 3.78
N THR A 72 -2.20 3.48 3.72
CA THR A 72 -1.37 4.04 2.67
C THR A 72 -0.43 5.12 3.18
N VAL A 73 0.78 5.16 2.61
CA VAL A 73 1.73 6.27 2.72
C VAL A 73 1.99 6.82 1.32
N PHE A 74 2.29 8.11 1.18
CA PHE A 74 2.37 8.74 -0.14
C PHE A 74 3.78 9.21 -0.52
N ALA A 75 4.44 8.46 -1.40
CA ALA A 75 5.81 8.72 -1.86
C ALA A 75 5.91 10.07 -2.60
N GLY A 76 6.82 10.93 -2.12
CA GLY A 76 7.02 12.29 -2.63
C GLY A 76 6.16 13.37 -1.94
N VAL A 77 5.27 12.97 -1.03
CA VAL A 77 4.43 13.89 -0.24
C VAL A 77 4.68 13.73 1.25
N ASP A 78 4.67 12.50 1.76
CA ASP A 78 4.88 12.19 3.17
C ASP A 78 6.22 11.44 3.38
N PRO A 79 7.38 12.12 3.17
CA PRO A 79 8.68 11.46 3.04
C PRO A 79 9.09 10.68 4.29
N GLU A 80 8.78 11.18 5.48
CA GLU A 80 9.14 10.53 6.75
C GLU A 80 8.33 9.25 6.98
N ALA A 81 7.02 9.28 6.74
CA ALA A 81 6.16 8.11 6.83
C ALA A 81 6.57 7.03 5.80
N VAL A 82 6.87 7.43 4.56
CA VAL A 82 7.34 6.52 3.52
C VAL A 82 8.68 5.90 3.87
N ALA A 83 9.62 6.71 4.40
CA ALA A 83 10.91 6.21 4.85
C ALA A 83 10.76 5.20 5.99
N GLN A 84 9.85 5.46 6.94
CA GLN A 84 9.57 4.54 8.03
C GLN A 84 8.95 3.23 7.53
N ALA A 85 7.96 3.29 6.65
CA ALA A 85 7.32 2.10 6.09
C ALA A 85 8.34 1.21 5.36
N ARG A 86 9.28 1.82 4.62
CA ARG A 86 10.34 1.11 3.90
C ARG A 86 11.32 0.36 4.82
N LYS A 87 11.53 0.79 6.07
CA LYS A 87 12.37 0.05 7.02
C LYS A 87 11.79 -1.33 7.35
N TYR A 88 10.46 -1.45 7.38
CA TYR A 88 9.77 -2.73 7.57
C TYR A 88 9.75 -3.61 6.32
N MET A 89 10.13 -3.06 5.17
CA MET A 89 10.11 -3.75 3.87
C MET A 89 11.50 -4.24 3.44
N LEU A 90 12.51 -4.23 4.33
CA LEU A 90 13.82 -4.78 4.02
C LEU A 90 13.75 -6.31 3.84
N PRO A 91 14.57 -6.91 2.96
CA PRO A 91 15.66 -6.31 2.17
C PRO A 91 15.23 -5.73 0.81
N TYR A 92 13.93 -5.58 0.54
CA TYR A 92 13.47 -5.14 -0.77
C TYR A 92 13.89 -3.70 -1.07
N PRO A 93 14.36 -3.40 -2.29
CA PRO A 93 14.80 -2.07 -2.65
C PRO A 93 13.62 -1.07 -2.62
N PRO A 94 13.83 0.16 -2.14
CA PRO A 94 12.81 1.20 -2.16
C PRO A 94 12.26 1.43 -3.57
N SER A 95 10.95 1.23 -3.77
CA SER A 95 10.25 1.55 -5.01
C SER A 95 8.92 2.24 -4.73
N SER A 96 8.29 2.79 -5.78
CA SER A 96 6.93 3.35 -5.70
C SER A 96 6.29 3.38 -7.11
N PRO A 97 5.05 2.87 -7.28
CA PRO A 97 4.22 2.28 -6.23
C PRO A 97 4.75 0.90 -5.81
N SER A 98 4.44 0.49 -4.58
CA SER A 98 4.68 -0.87 -4.09
C SER A 98 3.65 -1.21 -3.00
N MET A 99 3.46 -2.50 -2.71
CA MET A 99 2.43 -2.96 -1.78
C MET A 99 2.99 -4.02 -0.84
N ALA A 100 2.62 -3.96 0.44
CA ALA A 100 3.11 -4.89 1.45
C ALA A 100 1.96 -5.39 2.31
N LEU A 101 1.94 -6.70 2.60
CA LEU A 101 1.08 -7.27 3.63
C LEU A 101 1.95 -7.66 4.81
N PHE A 102 1.53 -7.21 5.99
CA PHE A 102 2.13 -7.55 7.26
C PHE A 102 1.18 -8.42 8.07
N GLN A 103 1.73 -9.35 8.85
CA GLN A 103 1.03 -10.11 9.89
C GLN A 103 1.80 -9.97 11.20
N ASN A 104 1.18 -9.36 12.22
CA ASN A 104 1.78 -9.11 13.53
C ASN A 104 3.18 -8.46 13.43
N GLY A 105 3.30 -7.39 12.62
CA GLY A 105 4.56 -6.69 12.38
C GLY A 105 5.56 -7.37 11.44
N LYS A 106 5.29 -8.59 10.97
CA LYS A 106 6.18 -9.31 10.03
C LYS A 106 5.70 -9.13 8.60
N LEU A 107 6.61 -8.80 7.68
CA LEU A 107 6.32 -8.77 6.26
C LEU A 107 6.08 -10.20 5.76
N VAL A 108 4.86 -10.48 5.28
CA VAL A 108 4.48 -11.82 4.78
C VAL A 108 4.28 -11.84 3.26
N HIS A 109 4.00 -10.68 2.65
CA HIS A 109 3.91 -10.56 1.20
C HIS A 109 4.35 -9.18 0.72
N PHE A 110 4.98 -9.11 -0.45
CA PHE A 110 5.46 -7.86 -1.03
C PHE A 110 5.34 -7.83 -2.55
N ILE A 111 4.85 -6.73 -3.09
CA ILE A 111 4.74 -6.45 -4.53
C ILE A 111 5.57 -5.22 -4.85
N GLU A 112 6.72 -5.45 -5.48
CA GLU A 112 7.61 -4.41 -6.00
C GLU A 112 7.02 -3.68 -7.21
N ARG A 113 7.51 -2.47 -7.49
CA ARG A 113 7.09 -1.69 -8.66
C ARG A 113 7.15 -2.47 -9.97
N HIS A 114 8.18 -3.27 -10.21
CA HIS A 114 8.34 -4.02 -11.47
C HIS A 114 7.29 -5.14 -11.65
N HIS A 115 6.59 -5.52 -10.57
CA HIS A 115 5.42 -6.40 -10.61
C HIS A 115 4.10 -5.63 -10.78
N ILE A 116 4.13 -4.30 -10.73
CA ILE A 116 2.97 -3.42 -10.91
C ILE A 116 3.01 -2.76 -12.30
N GLU A 117 4.17 -2.23 -12.67
CA GLU A 117 4.38 -1.50 -13.91
C GLU A 117 4.15 -2.40 -15.14
N GLY A 118 3.24 -1.99 -16.01
CA GLY A 118 2.87 -2.74 -17.21
C GLY A 118 1.97 -3.96 -16.97
N ARG A 119 1.49 -4.20 -15.73
CA ARG A 119 0.58 -5.31 -15.43
C ARG A 119 -0.87 -4.84 -15.22
N PRO A 120 -1.87 -5.57 -15.71
CA PRO A 120 -3.27 -5.25 -15.44
C PRO A 120 -3.57 -5.18 -13.94
N ALA A 121 -4.46 -4.28 -13.54
CA ALA A 121 -4.84 -4.09 -12.15
C ALA A 121 -5.45 -5.36 -11.54
N GLU A 122 -6.21 -6.11 -12.34
CA GLU A 122 -6.86 -7.37 -11.97
C GLU A 122 -5.83 -8.42 -11.58
N MET A 123 -4.74 -8.55 -12.35
CA MET A 123 -3.67 -9.51 -12.05
C MET A 123 -2.92 -9.16 -10.76
N ILE A 124 -2.72 -7.86 -10.48
CA ILE A 124 -2.12 -7.40 -9.22
C ILE A 124 -3.10 -7.64 -8.06
N ALA A 125 -4.40 -7.42 -8.28
CA ALA A 125 -5.43 -7.68 -7.29
C ALA A 125 -5.58 -9.17 -6.96
N GLU A 126 -5.48 -10.06 -7.96
CA GLU A 126 -5.44 -11.51 -7.76
C GLU A 126 -4.22 -11.93 -6.93
N ASN A 127 -3.05 -11.31 -7.19
CA ASN A 127 -1.85 -11.55 -6.41
C ASN A 127 -2.03 -11.14 -4.93
N LEU A 128 -2.66 -9.99 -4.68
CA LEU A 128 -3.03 -9.57 -3.31
C LEU A 128 -4.08 -10.49 -2.69
N ALA A 129 -5.12 -10.87 -3.43
CA ALA A 129 -6.19 -11.73 -2.94
C ALA A 129 -5.65 -13.12 -2.54
N ALA A 130 -4.71 -13.67 -3.31
CA ALA A 130 -4.00 -14.90 -2.93
C ALA A 130 -3.28 -14.74 -1.59
N ALA A 131 -2.54 -13.64 -1.39
CA ALA A 131 -1.88 -13.35 -0.11
C ALA A 131 -2.90 -13.16 1.03
N PHE A 132 -4.04 -12.50 0.77
CA PHE A 132 -5.10 -12.38 1.78
C PHE A 132 -5.68 -13.74 2.14
N ASN A 133 -5.89 -14.62 1.17
CA ASN A 133 -6.45 -15.94 1.41
C ASN A 133 -5.54 -16.81 2.28
N GLU A 134 -4.22 -16.64 2.12
CA GLU A 134 -3.19 -17.35 2.89
C GLU A 134 -3.01 -16.79 4.31
N PHE A 135 -2.93 -15.46 4.45
CA PHE A 135 -2.47 -14.83 5.70
C PHE A 135 -3.56 -14.15 6.54
N CYS A 136 -4.77 -13.94 6.00
CA CYS A 136 -5.89 -13.28 6.68
C CYS A 136 -7.00 -14.25 7.08
#